data_AF-A0A327ZW36-F1
#
_entry.id   AF-A0A327ZW36-F1
#
_cell.length_a   1.000
_cell.length_b   1.000
_cell.length_c   1.000
_cell.angle_alpha   90.00
_cell.angle_beta   90.00
_cell.angle_gamma   90.00
#
_symmetry.space_group_name_H-M   'P 1'
#
loop_
_entity.id
_entity.type
_entity.pdbx_description
1 polymer ?
#
loop_
_entity_poly.entity_id
_entity_poly.type
_entity_poly.pdbx_seq_one_letter_code
_entity_poly.pdbx_strand_id
1 'polypeptide(L)'
;MKYYIYPVCGYDKIDEPPYGIGGSPSYNICSCCGFEYGYSEDFEVEHKAIVLPKSQLNWAFQQYLKQWVNDGCKVFEEEDFTNEEVENGILKKEIFEEQLKRIDINIDDVL
;
A
#
# COMPACT_ATOMS: atom_id res chain seq x y z
N MET A 1 -4.15 -6.54 20.77
CA MET A 1 -3.25 -6.58 19.61
C MET A 1 -3.07 -5.15 19.10
N LYS A 2 -1.85 -4.76 18.73
CA LYS A 2 -1.61 -3.46 18.10
C LYS A 2 -1.51 -3.73 16.61
N TYR A 3 -2.49 -3.27 15.84
CA TYR A 3 -2.43 -3.34 14.41
C TYR A 3 -1.70 -2.11 13.86
N TYR A 4 -0.94 -2.32 12.80
CA TYR A 4 -0.26 -1.25 12.06
C TYR A 4 -1.03 -0.92 10.79
N ILE A 5 -0.72 0.21 10.17
CA ILE A 5 -1.34 0.65 8.92
C ILE A 5 -0.24 0.69 7.86
N TYR A 6 -0.52 0.09 6.70
CA TYR A 6 0.35 0.20 5.54
C TYR A 6 0.19 1.58 4.90
N PRO A 7 1.27 2.37 4.78
CA PRO A 7 1.19 3.78 4.37
C PRO A 7 0.85 3.98 2.88
N VAL A 8 0.92 2.93 2.06
CA VAL A 8 0.58 3.01 0.64
C VAL A 8 -0.93 3.00 0.44
N CYS A 9 -1.61 2.01 1.04
CA CYS A 9 -3.02 1.75 0.74
C CYS A 9 -3.95 1.88 1.93
N GLY A 10 -3.44 2.03 3.16
CA GLY A 10 -4.24 2.16 4.39
C GLY A 10 -4.79 0.85 4.98
N TYR A 11 -4.30 -0.30 4.51
CA TYR A 11 -4.64 -1.61 5.06
C TYR A 11 -4.15 -1.75 6.50
N ASP A 12 -5.00 -2.23 7.39
CA ASP A 12 -4.83 -2.15 8.85
C ASP A 12 -4.91 -3.50 9.59
N LYS A 13 -4.85 -4.63 8.87
CA LYS A 13 -4.89 -5.97 9.48
C LYS A 13 -3.49 -6.59 9.66
N ILE A 14 -2.48 -5.76 9.89
CA ILE A 14 -1.08 -6.19 10.04
C ILE A 14 -0.60 -6.14 11.49
N ASP A 15 0.10 -7.19 11.88
CA ASP A 15 0.67 -7.47 13.20
C ASP A 15 2.10 -6.92 13.38
N GLU A 16 2.76 -6.56 12.28
CA GLU A 16 4.08 -5.91 12.27
C GLU A 16 4.08 -4.57 11.51
N PRO A 17 4.88 -3.57 11.92
CA PRO A 17 4.96 -2.30 11.21
C PRO A 17 5.71 -2.45 9.87
N PRO A 18 5.33 -1.67 8.82
CA PRO A 18 6.07 -1.65 7.55
C PRO A 18 7.53 -1.20 7.70
N TYR A 19 7.80 -0.35 8.70
CA TYR A 19 9.15 0.07 9.07
C TYR A 19 9.32 0.00 10.59
N GLY A 20 10.34 -0.72 11.03
CA GLY A 20 10.75 -0.85 12.42
C GLY A 20 11.47 0.38 12.98
N ILE A 21 12.03 0.21 14.18
CA ILE A 21 12.79 1.26 14.88
C ILE A 21 13.99 1.67 14.02
N GLY A 22 14.20 2.99 13.87
CA GLY A 22 15.26 3.51 13.01
C GLY A 22 14.96 3.36 11.52
N GLY A 23 13.73 2.99 11.14
CA GLY A 23 13.26 2.89 9.76
C GLY A 23 13.85 1.71 8.98
N SER A 24 14.13 0.60 9.67
CA SER A 24 14.44 -0.67 9.02
C SER A 24 13.18 -1.22 8.33
N PRO A 25 13.23 -1.63 7.06
CA PRO A 25 12.07 -2.20 6.38
C PRO A 25 11.66 -3.56 6.97
N SER A 26 10.38 -3.94 6.81
CA SER A 26 9.87 -5.26 7.18
C SER A 26 10.10 -6.34 6.13
N TYR A 27 10.29 -5.96 4.86
CA TYR A 27 10.29 -6.85 3.68
C TYR A 27 8.98 -7.61 3.46
N ASN A 28 7.90 -7.18 4.12
CA ASN A 28 6.57 -7.75 3.89
C ASN A 28 5.97 -7.17 2.61
N ILE A 29 5.19 -8.00 1.91
CA ILE A 29 4.33 -7.60 0.80
C ILE A 29 2.94 -7.32 1.36
N CYS A 30 2.34 -6.19 0.99
CA CYS A 30 0.99 -5.86 1.41
C CYS A 30 -0.03 -6.75 0.71
N SER A 31 -0.82 -7.54 1.44
CA SER A 31 -1.92 -8.34 0.86
C SER A 31 -3.01 -7.51 0.19
N CYS A 32 -3.14 -6.23 0.56
CA CYS A 32 -4.07 -5.31 -0.07
C CYS A 32 -3.55 -4.79 -1.42
N CYS A 33 -2.45 -4.03 -1.45
CA CYS A 33 -2.01 -3.37 -2.67
C CYS A 33 -0.83 -4.03 -3.39
N GLY A 34 -0.18 -5.03 -2.78
CA GLY A 34 1.00 -5.70 -3.36
C GLY A 34 2.33 -4.94 -3.19
N PHE A 35 2.34 -3.79 -2.52
CA PHE A 35 3.58 -3.06 -2.27
C PHE A 35 4.51 -3.82 -1.31
N GLU A 36 5.77 -4.00 -1.68
CA GLU A 36 6.81 -4.58 -0.85
C GLU A 36 7.61 -3.50 -0.10
N TYR A 37 7.72 -3.63 1.22
CA TYR A 37 8.41 -2.65 2.05
C TYR A 37 9.88 -3.00 2.22
N GLY A 38 10.77 -2.29 1.52
CA GLY A 38 12.23 -2.48 1.67
C GLY A 38 12.97 -2.69 0.37
N TYR A 39 12.24 -3.03 -0.68
CA TYR A 39 12.70 -3.02 -2.05
C TYR A 39 11.93 -1.97 -2.84
N SER A 40 12.62 -1.23 -3.70
CA SER A 40 11.98 -0.44 -4.76
C SER A 40 12.32 -1.07 -6.09
N GLU A 41 12.01 -2.36 -6.26
CA GLU A 41 12.22 -3.07 -7.53
C GLU A 41 11.22 -2.59 -8.59
N ASP A 42 11.37 -1.34 -9.00
CA ASP A 42 10.96 -0.90 -10.32
C ASP A 42 12.24 -0.73 -11.14
N PHE A 43 12.60 -1.78 -11.88
CA PHE A 43 13.50 -1.62 -13.03
C PHE A 43 12.87 -0.73 -14.13
N GLU A 44 11.59 -0.33 -13.96
CA GLU A 44 10.80 0.45 -14.91
C GLU A 44 10.47 1.89 -14.47
N VAL A 45 10.93 2.38 -13.30
CA VAL A 45 10.87 3.82 -12.97
C VAL A 45 12.23 4.49 -13.10
N GLU A 46 12.22 5.72 -13.63
CA GLU A 46 13.35 6.54 -14.05
C GLU A 46 14.45 6.78 -12.99
N HIS A 47 14.24 6.37 -11.73
CA HIS A 47 15.13 6.64 -10.61
C HIS A 47 16.33 5.69 -10.45
N LYS A 48 16.39 4.55 -11.16
CA LYS A 48 17.54 3.60 -11.18
C LYS A 48 18.07 3.19 -9.79
N ALA A 49 17.23 3.23 -8.75
CA ALA A 49 17.63 2.94 -7.37
C ALA A 49 16.94 1.68 -6.86
N ILE A 50 17.73 0.71 -6.36
CA ILE A 50 17.26 -0.55 -5.76
C ILE A 50 16.52 -0.28 -4.43
N VAL A 51 16.93 0.78 -3.74
CA VAL A 51 16.33 1.26 -2.49
C VAL A 51 16.22 2.78 -2.55
N LEU A 52 15.02 3.30 -2.37
CA LEU A 52 14.80 4.75 -2.30
C LEU A 52 15.29 5.33 -0.96
N PRO A 53 15.87 6.53 -0.95
CA PRO A 53 16.15 7.24 0.30
C PRO A 53 14.84 7.55 1.03
N LYS A 54 14.86 7.53 2.37
CA LYS A 54 13.67 7.75 3.21
C LYS A 54 12.92 9.04 2.88
N SER A 55 13.62 10.09 2.46
CA SER A 55 13.04 11.36 2.04
C SER A 55 12.15 11.26 0.79
N GLN A 56 12.28 10.20 0.00
CA GLN A 56 11.51 9.95 -1.22
C GLN A 56 10.43 8.87 -1.04
N LEU A 57 10.35 8.19 0.10
CA LEU A 57 9.38 7.11 0.32
C LEU A 57 7.93 7.58 0.15
N ASN A 58 7.58 8.75 0.68
CA ASN A 58 6.23 9.30 0.53
C ASN A 58 5.87 9.54 -0.94
N TRP A 59 6.81 10.03 -1.74
CA TRP A 59 6.59 10.22 -3.17
C TRP A 59 6.34 8.88 -3.87
N ALA A 60 7.13 7.86 -3.56
CA ALA A 60 6.96 6.52 -4.15
C ALA A 60 5.65 5.86 -3.72
N PHE A 61 5.26 5.97 -2.45
CA PHE A 61 3.97 5.47 -1.97
C PHE A 61 2.81 6.12 -2.73
N GLN A 62 2.89 7.43 -2.98
CA GLN A 62 1.88 8.13 -3.77
C GLN A 62 1.86 7.70 -5.23
N GLN A 63 3.02 7.46 -5.87
CA GLN A 63 3.05 6.96 -7.25
C GLN A 63 2.45 5.56 -7.35
N TYR A 64 2.83 4.66 -6.44
CA TYR A 64 2.29 3.31 -6.41
C TYR A 64 0.78 3.31 -6.14
N LEU A 65 0.31 4.11 -5.19
CA LEU A 65 -1.12 4.25 -4.91
C LEU A 65 -1.90 4.66 -6.16
N LYS A 66 -1.42 5.65 -6.92
CA LYS A 66 -2.04 6.08 -8.18
C LYS A 66 -2.06 4.96 -9.22
N GLN A 67 -0.97 4.22 -9.35
CA GLN A 67 -0.92 3.09 -10.27
C GLN A 67 -1.92 1.99 -9.87
N TRP A 68 -1.93 1.61 -8.59
CA TRP A 68 -2.86 0.61 -8.06
C TRP A 68 -4.33 1.02 -8.23
N VAL A 69 -4.65 2.32 -8.06
CA VAL A 69 -5.97 2.87 -8.34
C VAL A 69 -6.32 2.78 -9.82
N ASN A 70 -5.39 3.15 -10.72
CA ASN A 70 -5.57 3.03 -12.17
C ASN A 70 -5.79 1.56 -12.61
N ASP A 71 -5.17 0.62 -11.92
CA ASP A 71 -5.32 -0.82 -12.16
C ASP A 71 -6.61 -1.41 -11.57
N GLY A 72 -7.42 -0.57 -10.91
CA GLY A 72 -8.75 -0.91 -10.39
C GLY A 72 -8.75 -1.41 -8.95
N CYS A 73 -7.75 -1.05 -8.15
CA CYS A 73 -7.65 -1.45 -6.73
C CYS A 73 -7.73 -2.97 -6.52
N LYS A 74 -7.05 -3.74 -7.37
CA LYS A 74 -7.00 -5.21 -7.26
C LYS A 74 -6.26 -5.62 -6.00
N VAL A 75 -6.85 -6.52 -5.21
CA VAL A 75 -6.17 -7.03 -4.03
C VAL A 75 -5.07 -8.03 -4.43
N PHE A 76 -3.99 -8.07 -3.66
CA PHE A 76 -2.85 -8.93 -3.95
C PHE A 76 -3.07 -10.36 -3.43
N GLU A 77 -3.49 -10.51 -2.17
CA GLU A 77 -3.87 -11.81 -1.58
C GLU A 77 -5.36 -11.80 -1.24
N GLU A 78 -6.21 -12.35 -2.13
CA GLU A 78 -7.66 -12.39 -1.94
C GLU A 78 -8.10 -13.15 -0.68
N GLU A 79 -7.30 -14.13 -0.22
CA GLU A 79 -7.59 -14.97 0.94
C GLU A 79 -7.63 -14.18 2.27
N ASP A 80 -6.99 -13.01 2.32
CA ASP A 80 -6.96 -12.11 3.49
C ASP A 80 -8.22 -11.22 3.61
N PHE A 81 -9.13 -11.31 2.63
CA PHE A 81 -10.32 -10.46 2.52
C PHE A 81 -11.60 -11.27 2.53
N THR A 82 -12.65 -10.65 3.06
CA THR A 82 -14.01 -11.20 2.99
C THR A 82 -14.72 -10.75 1.71
N ASN A 83 -15.78 -11.47 1.32
CA ASN A 83 -16.69 -11.05 0.25
C ASN A 83 -17.44 -9.74 0.57
N GLU A 84 -17.41 -9.27 1.82
CA GLU A 84 -17.94 -7.96 2.20
C GLU A 84 -16.97 -6.84 1.80
N GLU A 85 -15.67 -7.12 1.75
CA GLU A 85 -14.61 -6.16 1.47
C GLU A 85 -14.17 -6.13 0.00
N VAL A 86 -14.20 -7.29 -0.65
CA VAL A 86 -13.71 -7.50 -2.02
C VAL A 86 -14.81 -8.12 -2.88
N GLU A 87 -14.89 -7.69 -4.13
CA GLU A 87 -15.76 -8.27 -5.15
C GLU A 87 -14.94 -8.52 -6.43
N ASN A 88 -14.88 -9.78 -6.88
CA ASN A 88 -14.10 -10.19 -8.05
C ASN A 88 -12.62 -9.77 -7.99
N GLY A 89 -11.97 -9.92 -6.84
CA GLY A 89 -10.58 -9.52 -6.61
C GLY A 89 -10.35 -8.00 -6.58
N ILE A 90 -11.40 -7.19 -6.61
CA ILE A 90 -11.33 -5.72 -6.54
C ILE A 90 -11.83 -5.25 -5.17
N LEU A 91 -11.06 -4.36 -4.56
CA LEU A 91 -11.46 -3.73 -3.30
C LEU A 91 -12.70 -2.85 -3.52
N LYS A 92 -13.73 -3.04 -2.71
CA LYS A 92 -14.94 -2.22 -2.79
C LYS A 92 -14.65 -0.77 -2.43
N LYS A 93 -15.41 0.13 -3.04
CA LYS A 93 -15.22 1.57 -2.90
C LYS A 93 -15.29 2.05 -1.45
N GLU A 94 -16.22 1.50 -0.66
CA GLU A 94 -16.41 1.91 0.73
C GLU A 94 -15.19 1.54 1.58
N ILE A 95 -14.60 0.36 1.35
CA ILE A 95 -13.39 -0.06 2.03
C ILE A 95 -12.20 0.79 1.59
N PHE A 96 -12.07 1.01 0.28
CA PHE A 96 -11.03 1.87 -0.28
C PHE A 96 -11.04 3.27 0.36
N GLU A 97 -12.21 3.92 0.45
CA GLU A 97 -12.36 5.23 1.09
C GLU A 97 -11.97 5.21 2.57
N GLU A 98 -12.36 4.18 3.32
CA GLU A 98 -11.96 4.04 4.72
C GLU A 98 -10.44 3.86 4.88
N GLN A 99 -9.80 3.10 3.98
CA GLN A 99 -8.35 2.96 4.02
C GLN A 99 -7.62 4.28 3.72
N LEU A 100 -8.09 5.08 2.73
CA LEU A 100 -7.48 6.38 2.42
C LEU A 100 -7.56 7.36 3.60
N LYS A 101 -8.69 7.37 4.33
CA LYS A 101 -8.86 8.21 5.53
C LYS A 101 -7.82 7.91 6.61
N ARG A 102 -7.38 6.65 6.74
CA ARG A 102 -6.37 6.25 7.75
C ARG A 102 -4.98 6.79 7.45
N ILE A 103 -4.71 7.13 6.19
CA ILE A 103 -3.42 7.65 5.73
C ILE A 103 -3.49 9.12 5.31
N ASP A 104 -4.61 9.81 5.62
CA ASP A 104 -4.83 11.23 5.36
C ASP A 104 -4.69 11.62 3.87
N ILE A 105 -5.19 10.75 2.97
CA ILE A 105 -5.23 10.99 1.53
C ILE A 105 -6.67 11.29 1.09
N ASN A 106 -6.86 12.37 0.33
CA ASN A 106 -8.14 12.63 -0.33
C ASN A 106 -8.26 11.77 -1.59
N ILE A 107 -9.44 11.18 -1.80
CA ILE A 107 -9.73 10.37 -2.98
C ILE A 107 -9.51 11.16 -4.29
N ASP A 108 -9.80 12.46 -4.28
CA ASP A 108 -9.60 13.33 -5.44
C ASP A 108 -8.12 13.54 -5.82
N ASP A 109 -7.17 13.20 -4.93
CA ASP A 109 -5.73 13.31 -5.23
C ASP A 109 -5.18 12.09 -5.99
N VAL A 110 -5.95 11.01 -6.05
CA VAL A 110 -5.55 9.70 -6.58
C VAL A 110 -6.46 9.16 -7.68
N LEU A 111 -7.65 9.75 -7.88
CA LEU A 111 -8.52 9.55 -9.05
C LEU A 111 -8.12 10.47 -10.21
#